data_AF-A0A935Z1X4-F1
#
_entry.id   AF-A0A935Z1X4-F1
#
_cell.length_a   1.000
_cell.length_b   1.000
_cell.length_c   1.000
_cell.angle_alpha   90.00
_cell.angle_beta   90.00
_cell.angle_gamma   90.00
#
_symmetry.space_group_name_H-M   'P 1'
#
loop_
_entity.id
_entity.type
_entity.pdbx_description
1 polymer ?
#
loop_
_entity_poly.entity_id
_entity_poly.type
_entity_poly.pdbx_seq_one_letter_code
_entity_poly.pdbx_strand_id
1 'polypeptide(L)'
;MDDPTRDADPPPDPTSSRLAELADTLVLGALLARVGPYELLFHHAQGEFHHDVAVRCHGRALGLPGDVLVVATNCNGGVKEVLSFDEPPTPSALWRWRCPEVVEFKGKMPRLLGRATTTHWFPPCELLRPDARSELREEARERQPGGGFRLKGGC
;
A
#
# COMPACT_ATOMS: atom_id res chain seq x y z
N MET A 1 -37.88 -22.17 -26.14
CA MET A 1 -37.94 -21.90 -24.70
C MET A 1 -36.52 -21.61 -24.28
N ASP A 2 -36.14 -20.35 -24.39
CA ASP A 2 -34.81 -19.87 -24.04
C ASP A 2 -34.80 -19.57 -22.54
N ASP A 3 -33.89 -20.22 -21.83
CA ASP A 3 -33.64 -20.01 -20.41
C ASP A 3 -32.79 -18.74 -20.25
N PRO A 4 -33.31 -17.66 -19.62
CA PRO A 4 -32.58 -16.40 -19.50
C PRO A 4 -31.72 -16.33 -18.23
N THR A 5 -31.30 -17.47 -17.68
CA THR A 5 -30.39 -17.50 -16.52
C THR A 5 -28.99 -17.96 -16.93
N ARG A 6 -28.38 -17.27 -17.90
CA ARG A 6 -26.91 -17.28 -18.01
C ARG A 6 -26.36 -16.52 -16.81
N ASP A 7 -25.84 -17.33 -15.89
CA ASP A 7 -24.90 -16.98 -14.82
C ASP A 7 -24.30 -15.59 -15.01
N ALA A 8 -24.76 -14.66 -14.18
CA ALA A 8 -23.95 -13.49 -13.89
C ALA A 8 -22.66 -14.03 -13.26
N ASP A 9 -21.52 -13.77 -13.92
CA ASP A 9 -20.21 -14.05 -13.33
C ASP A 9 -20.21 -13.54 -11.88
N PRO A 10 -19.75 -14.36 -10.91
CA PRO A 10 -19.62 -13.88 -9.56
C PRO A 10 -18.75 -12.61 -9.57
N PRO A 11 -19.05 -11.61 -8.72
CA PRO A 11 -18.19 -10.44 -8.60
C PRO A 11 -16.75 -10.94 -8.36
N PRO A 12 -15.75 -10.39 -9.07
CA PRO A 12 -14.37 -10.87 -8.93
C PRO A 12 -13.99 -10.84 -7.45
N ASP A 13 -13.43 -11.95 -6.98
CA ASP A 13 -12.85 -12.05 -5.64
C ASP A 13 -11.94 -10.82 -5.42
N PRO A 14 -12.19 -10.01 -4.37
CA PRO A 14 -11.42 -8.79 -4.10
C PRO A 14 -9.92 -9.07 -3.84
N THR A 15 -9.55 -10.35 -3.72
CA THR A 15 -8.20 -10.88 -3.68
C THR A 15 -7.88 -11.55 -5.02
N SER A 16 -7.30 -10.80 -5.97
CA SER A 16 -6.66 -11.43 -7.13
C SER A 16 -5.59 -12.41 -6.63
N SER A 17 -5.67 -13.68 -7.01
CA SER A 17 -4.67 -14.70 -6.66
C SER A 17 -3.24 -14.22 -6.96
N ARG A 18 -3.08 -13.43 -8.03
CA ARG A 18 -1.81 -12.83 -8.41
C ARG A 18 -1.29 -11.78 -7.42
N LEU A 19 -2.18 -10.99 -6.81
CA LEU A 19 -1.78 -10.04 -5.76
C LEU A 19 -1.32 -10.77 -4.49
N ALA A 20 -1.98 -11.87 -4.14
CA ALA A 20 -1.55 -12.72 -3.03
C ALA A 20 -0.16 -13.32 -3.30
N GLU A 21 0.08 -13.87 -4.49
CA GLU A 21 1.40 -14.38 -4.90
C GLU A 21 2.51 -13.32 -4.83
N LEU A 22 2.19 -12.06 -5.16
CA LEU A 22 3.14 -10.96 -5.00
C LEU A 22 3.37 -10.61 -3.54
N ALA A 23 2.33 -10.56 -2.71
CA ALA A 23 2.47 -10.31 -1.28
C ALA A 23 3.32 -11.40 -0.59
N ASP A 24 3.16 -12.65 -1.00
CA ASP A 24 3.87 -13.82 -0.49
C ASP A 24 5.36 -13.88 -0.86
N THR A 25 5.88 -12.93 -1.65
CA THR A 25 7.34 -12.79 -1.76
C THR A 25 7.98 -12.32 -0.47
N LEU A 26 7.20 -11.70 0.43
CA LEU A 26 7.58 -11.14 1.73
C LEU A 26 8.65 -10.04 1.69
N VAL A 27 9.32 -9.81 0.56
CA VAL A 27 10.42 -8.84 0.40
C VAL A 27 10.23 -8.08 -0.91
N LEU A 28 10.38 -6.75 -0.85
CA LEU A 28 10.13 -5.83 -1.95
C LEU A 28 10.95 -6.18 -3.20
N GLY A 29 12.24 -6.50 -3.05
CA GLY A 29 13.10 -6.84 -4.19
C GLY A 29 12.60 -8.05 -4.98
N ALA A 30 12.16 -9.10 -4.29
CA ALA A 30 11.59 -10.29 -4.92
C ALA A 30 10.23 -10.01 -5.58
N LEU A 31 9.41 -9.12 -4.99
CA LEU A 31 8.17 -8.64 -5.59
C LEU A 31 8.44 -7.91 -6.90
N LEU A 32 9.33 -6.91 -6.88
CA LEU A 32 9.65 -6.10 -8.04
C LEU A 32 10.26 -6.92 -9.18
N ALA A 33 11.08 -7.93 -8.85
CA ALA A 33 11.60 -8.87 -9.84
C ALA A 33 10.49 -9.66 -10.59
N ARG A 34 9.38 -10.00 -9.90
CA ARG A 34 8.21 -10.67 -10.53
C ARG A 34 7.37 -9.72 -11.37
N VAL A 35 7.38 -8.44 -11.03
CA VAL A 35 6.68 -7.39 -11.77
C VAL A 35 7.44 -6.97 -13.03
N GLY A 36 8.75 -7.19 -13.08
CA GLY A 36 9.58 -6.88 -14.24
C GLY A 36 9.89 -5.37 -14.33
N PRO A 37 10.14 -4.82 -15.52
CA PRO A 37 10.40 -3.39 -15.69
C PRO A 37 9.23 -2.54 -15.13
N TYR A 38 9.58 -1.52 -14.37
CA TYR A 38 8.61 -0.62 -13.74
C TYR A 38 9.11 0.82 -13.71
N GLU A 39 8.17 1.76 -13.63
CA GLU A 39 8.42 3.16 -13.31
C GLU A 39 8.12 3.38 -11.82
N LEU A 40 9.05 3.99 -11.09
CA LEU A 40 8.80 4.42 -9.69
C LEU A 40 7.98 5.71 -9.71
N LEU A 41 6.76 5.66 -9.16
CA LEU A 41 5.86 6.80 -9.11
C LEU A 41 6.09 7.63 -7.84
N PHE A 42 6.20 6.96 -6.69
CA PHE A 42 6.62 7.59 -5.45
C PHE A 42 7.14 6.56 -4.44
N HIS A 43 7.96 7.06 -3.52
CA HIS A 43 8.27 6.40 -2.26
C HIS A 43 7.89 7.37 -1.13
N HIS A 44 7.03 6.92 -0.23
CA HIS A 44 6.56 7.73 0.88
C HIS A 44 6.74 6.98 2.19
N ALA A 45 7.39 7.62 3.16
CA ALA A 45 7.52 7.12 4.51
C ALA A 45 6.58 7.88 5.45
N GLN A 46 5.84 7.14 6.28
CA GLN A 46 5.00 7.70 7.34
C GLN A 46 5.24 6.94 8.64
N GLY A 47 5.51 7.70 9.70
CA GLY A 47 6.19 7.19 10.87
C GLY A 47 7.57 6.61 10.52
N GLU A 48 8.11 5.87 11.47
CA GLU A 48 9.46 5.30 11.38
C GLU A 48 9.51 3.99 10.60
N PHE A 49 8.37 3.27 10.52
CA PHE A 49 8.34 1.86 10.15
C PHE A 49 7.41 1.53 8.98
N HIS A 50 6.84 2.52 8.28
CA HIS A 50 5.96 2.26 7.15
C HIS A 50 6.40 3.03 5.93
N HIS A 51 6.65 2.27 4.86
CA HIS A 51 6.93 2.82 3.55
C HIS A 51 5.89 2.34 2.55
N ASP A 52 5.40 3.26 1.73
CA ASP A 52 4.64 2.96 0.54
C ASP A 52 5.53 3.17 -0.69
N VAL A 53 5.69 2.13 -1.48
CA VAL A 53 6.41 2.18 -2.76
C VAL A 53 5.39 1.97 -3.87
N ALA A 54 5.12 3.02 -4.64
CA ALA A 54 4.20 2.99 -5.75
C ALA A 54 4.95 2.85 -7.06
N VAL A 55 4.56 1.85 -7.86
CA VAL A 55 5.16 1.57 -9.16
C VAL A 55 4.09 1.45 -10.22
N ARG A 56 4.39 1.94 -11.42
CA ARG A 56 3.66 1.58 -12.63
C ARG A 56 4.35 0.40 -13.27
N CYS A 57 3.59 -0.66 -13.48
CA CYS A 57 4.02 -1.85 -14.18
C CYS A 57 2.97 -2.19 -15.24
N HIS A 58 3.33 -2.89 -16.29
CA HIS A 58 2.34 -3.41 -17.26
C HIS A 58 1.52 -4.57 -16.64
N GLY A 59 0.84 -4.28 -15.52
CA GLY A 59 0.27 -5.24 -14.59
C GLY A 59 -0.83 -6.08 -15.23
N ARG A 60 -1.64 -5.50 -16.11
CA ARG A 60 -2.65 -6.25 -16.86
C ARG A 60 -2.05 -7.36 -17.72
N ALA A 61 -0.87 -7.12 -18.32
CA ALA A 61 -0.15 -8.15 -19.06
C ALA A 61 0.40 -9.27 -18.15
N LEU A 62 0.48 -9.02 -16.84
CA LEU A 62 0.88 -9.98 -15.80
C LEU A 62 -0.31 -10.62 -15.06
N GLY A 63 -1.54 -10.36 -15.50
CA GLY A 63 -2.75 -10.85 -14.86
C GLY A 63 -3.14 -10.11 -13.57
N LEU A 64 -2.60 -8.91 -13.33
CA LEU A 64 -2.99 -8.05 -12.22
C LEU A 64 -4.27 -7.24 -12.53
N PRO A 65 -5.03 -6.82 -11.50
CA PRO A 65 -6.26 -6.04 -11.69
C PRO A 65 -6.06 -4.69 -12.38
N GLY A 66 -4.89 -4.05 -12.22
CA GLY A 66 -4.51 -2.79 -12.83
C GLY A 66 -3.01 -2.64 -13.01
N ASP A 67 -2.59 -1.50 -13.57
CA ASP A 67 -1.20 -1.21 -13.99
C ASP A 67 -0.39 -0.43 -12.95
N VAL A 68 -1.00 -0.09 -11.81
CA VAL A 68 -0.29 0.55 -10.70
C VAL A 68 -0.37 -0.35 -9.48
N LEU A 69 0.77 -0.56 -8.85
CA LEU A 69 0.87 -1.21 -7.55
C LEU A 69 1.35 -0.23 -6.49
N VAL A 70 0.74 -0.27 -5.32
CA VAL A 70 1.31 0.30 -4.09
C VAL A 70 1.69 -0.84 -3.18
N VAL A 71 2.98 -0.95 -2.86
CA VAL A 71 3.53 -1.96 -1.96
C VAL A 71 3.87 -1.30 -0.64
N ALA A 72 3.11 -1.65 0.39
CA ALA A 72 3.43 -1.25 1.75
C ALA A 72 4.48 -2.18 2.34
N THR A 73 5.52 -1.59 2.93
CA THR A 73 6.63 -2.32 3.53
C THR A 73 6.96 -1.80 4.92
N ASN A 74 7.64 -2.61 5.72
CA ASN A 74 8.33 -2.14 6.93
C ASN A 74 9.66 -1.44 6.54
N CYS A 75 10.42 -0.96 7.52
CA CYS A 75 11.69 -0.25 7.28
C CYS A 75 12.80 -1.10 6.62
N ASN A 76 12.71 -2.44 6.67
CA ASN A 76 13.69 -3.34 6.03
C ASN A 76 13.23 -3.90 4.68
N GLY A 77 12.12 -3.37 4.13
CA GLY A 77 11.58 -3.78 2.83
C GLY A 77 10.72 -5.04 2.85
N GLY A 78 10.36 -5.53 4.04
CA GLY A 78 9.40 -6.62 4.24
C GLY A 78 7.98 -6.21 3.84
N VAL A 79 7.38 -6.93 2.91
CA VAL A 79 6.05 -6.64 2.35
C VAL A 79 4.95 -6.93 3.38
N LYS A 80 4.05 -5.95 3.56
CA LYS A 80 2.89 -6.03 4.47
C LYS A 80 1.57 -6.04 3.71
N GLU A 81 1.50 -5.26 2.63
CA GLU A 81 0.28 -5.06 1.85
C GLU A 81 0.64 -4.72 0.41
N VAL A 82 -0.15 -5.21 -0.54
CA VAL A 82 -0.08 -4.88 -1.96
C VAL A 82 -1.46 -4.41 -2.40
N LEU A 83 -1.53 -3.22 -2.99
CA LEU A 83 -2.76 -2.61 -3.51
C LEU A 83 -2.62 -2.42 -5.02
N SER A 84 -3.71 -2.61 -5.78
CA SER A 84 -3.73 -2.42 -7.23
C SER A 84 -4.70 -1.32 -7.66
N PHE A 85 -4.28 -0.50 -8.62
CA PHE A 85 -5.04 0.63 -9.18
C PHE A 85 -4.82 0.76 -10.69
N ASP A 86 -5.71 1.49 -11.36
CA ASP A 86 -5.48 1.99 -12.73
C ASP A 86 -4.62 3.27 -12.72
N GLU A 87 -4.82 4.12 -11.72
CA GLU A 87 -4.14 5.39 -11.53
C GLU A 87 -3.50 5.47 -10.14
N PRO A 88 -2.32 6.10 -10.01
CA PRO A 88 -1.66 6.17 -8.71
C PRO A 88 -2.46 7.01 -7.71
N PRO A 89 -2.63 6.54 -6.45
CA PRO A 89 -3.10 7.41 -5.39
C PRO A 89 -2.02 8.45 -5.05
N THR A 90 -2.43 9.57 -4.45
CA THR A 90 -1.47 10.41 -3.73
C THR A 90 -1.17 9.80 -2.35
N PRO A 91 0.02 10.02 -1.77
CA PRO A 91 0.31 9.51 -0.43
C PRO A 91 -0.73 9.93 0.62
N SER A 92 -1.15 11.19 0.59
CA SER A 92 -2.17 11.70 1.53
C SER A 92 -3.54 11.04 1.34
N ALA A 93 -3.96 10.77 0.09
CA ALA A 93 -5.24 10.09 -0.16
C ALA A 93 -5.22 8.63 0.30
N LEU A 94 -4.09 7.94 0.11
CA LEU A 94 -3.87 6.58 0.59
C LEU A 94 -3.93 6.50 2.12
N TRP A 95 -3.26 7.42 2.80
CA TRP A 95 -3.27 7.49 4.27
C TRP A 95 -4.63 7.90 4.84
N ARG A 96 -5.38 8.77 4.14
CA ARG A 96 -6.78 9.06 4.48
C ARG A 96 -7.66 7.81 4.37
N TRP A 97 -7.46 6.98 3.34
CA TRP A 97 -8.20 5.73 3.19
C TRP A 97 -7.86 4.71 4.29
N ARG A 98 -6.59 4.59 4.69
CA ARG A 98 -6.16 3.70 5.78
C ARG A 98 -6.63 4.19 7.16
N CYS A 99 -6.52 5.49 7.41
CA CYS A 99 -6.75 6.13 8.70
C CYS A 99 -7.71 7.31 8.57
N PRO A 100 -9.02 7.05 8.33
CA PRO A 100 -10.01 8.09 8.01
C PRO A 100 -10.20 9.13 9.12
N GLU A 101 -9.93 8.76 10.36
CA GLU A 101 -10.03 9.65 11.54
C GLU A 101 -8.91 10.70 11.60
N VAL A 102 -7.82 10.52 10.85
CA VAL A 102 -6.71 11.48 10.83
C VAL A 102 -7.00 12.58 9.81
N VAL A 103 -7.55 13.69 10.31
CA VAL A 103 -8.06 14.81 9.50
C VAL A 103 -7.01 15.56 8.68
N GLU A 104 -5.73 15.41 9.01
CA GLU A 104 -4.62 16.02 8.25
C GLU A 104 -4.44 15.36 6.88
N PHE A 105 -4.80 14.09 6.72
CA PHE A 105 -4.77 13.42 5.43
C PHE A 105 -5.97 13.81 4.57
N LYS A 106 -5.67 14.16 3.32
CA LYS A 106 -6.60 14.74 2.35
C LYS A 106 -6.49 14.07 0.99
N GLY A 107 -7.46 14.35 0.13
CA GLY A 107 -7.52 13.82 -1.23
C GLY A 107 -8.52 12.70 -1.38
N LYS A 108 -8.77 12.33 -2.63
CA LYS A 108 -9.70 11.27 -3.01
C LYS A 108 -8.90 10.05 -3.44
N MET A 109 -9.18 8.91 -2.82
CA MET A 109 -8.59 7.65 -3.21
C MET A 109 -9.13 7.23 -4.59
N PRO A 110 -8.26 6.91 -5.57
CA PRO A 110 -8.69 6.24 -6.80
C PRO A 110 -9.39 4.92 -6.50
N ARG A 111 -10.07 4.35 -7.49
CA ARG A 111 -10.74 3.05 -7.32
C ARG A 111 -9.68 1.98 -6.99
N LEU A 112 -9.79 1.39 -5.81
CA LEU A 112 -9.02 0.20 -5.43
C LEU A 112 -9.54 -0.99 -6.24
N LEU A 113 -8.66 -1.64 -6.99
CA LEU A 113 -9.01 -2.78 -7.85
C LEU A 113 -8.72 -4.13 -7.21
N GLY A 114 -7.83 -4.16 -6.23
CA GLY A 114 -7.52 -5.36 -5.46
C GLY A 114 -6.55 -5.07 -4.33
N ARG A 115 -6.57 -5.93 -3.31
CA ARG A 115 -5.73 -5.84 -2.11
C ARG A 115 -5.29 -7.23 -1.66
N ALA A 116 -4.04 -7.35 -1.24
CA ALA A 116 -3.53 -8.51 -0.52
C ALA A 116 -2.69 -8.04 0.68
N THR A 117 -2.75 -8.77 1.78
CA THR A 117 -1.99 -8.50 3.01
C THR A 117 -1.23 -9.75 3.44
N THR A 118 -0.04 -9.57 4.02
CA THR A 118 0.76 -10.69 4.54
C THR A 118 0.44 -10.97 6.02
N THR A 119 0.99 -12.06 6.56
CA THR A 119 0.93 -12.37 8.00
C THR A 119 1.64 -11.33 8.88
N HIS A 120 2.48 -10.47 8.30
CA HIS A 120 3.17 -9.38 8.98
C HIS A 120 2.41 -8.04 8.90
N TRP A 121 1.21 -8.05 8.32
CA TRP A 121 0.36 -6.88 8.28
C TRP A 121 -0.11 -6.48 9.69
N PHE A 122 -0.12 -5.18 9.94
CA PHE A 122 -0.67 -4.58 11.15
C PHE A 122 -1.41 -3.28 10.80
N PRO A 123 -2.33 -2.79 11.64
CA PRO A 123 -3.09 -1.57 11.38
C PRO A 123 -2.16 -0.34 11.27
N PRO A 124 -2.06 0.33 10.11
CA PRO A 124 -1.11 1.43 9.92
C PRO A 124 -1.33 2.61 10.87
N CYS A 125 -2.57 2.80 11.33
CA CYS A 125 -2.94 3.91 12.22
C CYS A 125 -2.30 3.80 13.61
N GLU A 126 -1.85 2.61 14.03
CA GLU A 126 -1.12 2.45 15.29
C GLU A 126 0.19 3.25 15.30
N LEU A 127 0.82 3.45 14.13
CA LEU A 127 2.04 4.23 13.99
C LEU A 127 1.82 5.74 14.15
N LEU A 128 0.59 6.20 13.97
CA LEU A 128 0.27 7.62 13.92
C LEU A 128 0.00 8.19 15.31
N ARG A 129 -0.25 7.31 16.28
CA ARG A 129 -0.72 7.70 17.61
C ARG A 129 0.27 8.59 18.34
N PRO A 130 -0.21 9.43 19.27
CA PRO A 130 0.68 10.27 20.05
C PRO A 130 1.74 9.49 20.83
N ASP A 131 1.38 8.29 21.28
CA ASP A 131 2.15 7.34 22.07
C ASP A 131 2.82 6.23 21.22
N ALA A 132 2.83 6.35 19.89
CA ALA A 132 3.43 5.35 19.01
C ALA A 132 4.90 5.09 19.39
N ARG A 133 5.29 3.81 19.40
CA ARG A 133 6.67 3.40 19.64
C ARG A 133 7.59 4.04 18.60
N SER A 134 8.75 4.48 19.03
CA SER A 134 9.83 4.97 18.15
C SER A 134 11.17 4.48 18.68
N GLU A 135 12.09 4.14 17.79
CA GLU A 135 13.48 3.81 18.16
C GLU A 135 14.37 5.06 18.17
N LEU A 136 13.84 6.19 17.70
CA LEU A 136 14.47 7.50 17.80
C LEU A 136 14.35 8.07 19.22
N ARG A 137 15.43 8.70 19.68
CA ARG A 137 15.42 9.48 20.93
C ARG A 137 14.50 10.69 20.80
N GLU A 138 13.92 11.14 21.92
CA GLU A 138 12.95 12.24 21.92
C GLU A 138 13.55 13.55 21.39
N GLU A 139 14.80 13.83 21.74
CA GLU A 139 15.54 14.99 21.27
C GLU A 139 15.85 14.93 19.77
N ALA A 140 15.85 13.73 19.17
CA ALA A 140 16.18 13.48 17.77
C ALA A 140 14.96 13.27 16.87
N ARG A 141 13.74 13.18 17.42
CA ARG A 141 12.51 12.89 16.65
C ARG A 141 11.58 14.08 16.55
N GLU A 142 10.83 14.15 15.45
CA GLU A 142 9.73 15.10 15.27
C GLU A 142 8.48 14.39 14.76
N ARG A 143 7.32 15.01 15.02
CA ARG A 143 6.03 14.55 14.48
C ARG A 143 5.96 14.86 12.99
N GLN A 144 5.53 13.88 12.20
CA GLN A 144 5.12 14.13 10.82
C GLN A 144 3.67 14.65 10.78
N PRO A 145 3.30 15.39 9.72
CA PRO A 145 1.89 15.65 9.42
C PRO A 145 1.08 14.34 9.38
N GLY A 146 -0.07 14.31 10.05
CA GLY A 146 -0.90 13.12 10.18
C GLY A 146 -0.40 12.08 11.21
N GLY A 147 0.70 12.36 11.91
CA GLY A 147 1.17 11.55 13.04
C GLY A 147 2.37 10.65 12.73
N GLY A 148 2.83 9.94 13.74
CA GLY A 148 4.08 9.19 13.70
C GLY A 148 5.32 10.06 13.84
N PHE A 149 6.46 9.41 14.00
CA PHE A 149 7.75 10.06 14.25
C PHE A 149 8.71 9.84 13.10
N ARG A 150 9.52 10.87 12.81
CA ARG A 150 10.69 10.78 11.93
C ARG A 150 11.91 11.42 12.58
N LEU A 151 13.09 11.17 12.02
CA LEU A 151 14.32 11.86 12.41
C LEU A 151 14.19 13.35 12.10
N LYS A 152 14.54 14.22 13.06
CA LYS A 152 14.60 15.66 12.85
C LYS A 152 15.56 15.99 11.70
N GLY A 153 15.09 16.80 10.75
CA GLY A 153 15.88 17.14 9.56
C GLY A 153 16.07 15.99 8.56
N GLY A 154 15.44 14.83 8.79
CA GLY A 154 15.31 13.79 7.78
C GLY A 154 14.30 14.21 6.71
N CYS A 155 14.62 13.93 5.44
CA CYS A 155 13.70 14.10 4.32
C CYS A 155 12.53 13.11 4.44
#